data_AF-A0A7T0BXG9-F1
#
_entry.id   AF-A0A7T0BXG9-F1
#
_cell.length_a   1.000
_cell.length_b   1.000
_cell.length_c   1.000
_cell.angle_alpha   90.00
_cell.angle_beta   90.00
_cell.angle_gamma   90.00
#
_symmetry.space_group_name_H-M   'P 1'
#
loop_
_entity.id
_entity.type
_entity.pdbx_description
1 polymer ?
#
loop_
_entity_poly.entity_id
_entity_poly.type
_entity_poly.pdbx_seq_one_letter_code
_entity_poly.pdbx_strand_id
1 'polypeptide(L)'
;MYLLYVDQSGNPLDNNDDYFVLGGVALFERKVYWVNEAVDDLTENLFGPDYKISLRAQAINSHKYDPWHSMPTDQRLAVLADLCEITSQPDLVLFGVAVDKDFAPDPVARAFEEICNRFDLFLKRLHAQENTQRGLIIFERSKYEQTLAPFITEYRNQNTRFGQVKNFADAPAFADSNGTRLLDLAHLVSYAIYRRYQRANTMLLDQLIYNFDEEGGVIHGLVHLTRGAENCYCPSCLTRARRAPTQPHQETFRPGASAPRARTGSSEPTEA
;
A
#
# COMPACT_ATOMS: atom_id res chain seq x y z
N MET A 1 5.01 16.46 3.64
CA MET A 1 4.91 15.39 2.62
C MET A 1 4.68 14.07 3.33
N TYR A 2 3.96 13.13 2.71
CA TYR A 2 3.86 11.75 3.20
C TYR A 2 4.88 10.87 2.46
N LEU A 3 5.54 9.99 3.18
CA LEU A 3 6.46 9.01 2.62
C LEU A 3 5.84 7.64 2.76
N LEU A 4 5.87 6.82 1.71
CA LEU A 4 5.47 5.41 1.74
C LEU A 4 6.70 4.55 1.46
N TYR A 5 7.17 3.84 2.49
CA TYR A 5 8.23 2.85 2.36
C TYR A 5 7.64 1.50 1.98
N VAL A 6 8.21 0.83 0.97
CA VAL A 6 7.66 -0.41 0.42
C VAL A 6 8.75 -1.47 0.32
N ASP A 7 8.43 -2.68 0.79
CA ASP A 7 9.19 -3.90 0.54
C ASP A 7 8.22 -4.99 0.05
N GLN A 8 8.78 -6.13 -0.31
CA GLN A 8 8.06 -7.28 -0.85
C GLN A 8 8.28 -8.56 -0.06
N SER A 9 7.31 -9.46 -0.23
CA SER A 9 7.38 -10.86 0.16
C SER A 9 6.76 -11.74 -0.92
N GLY A 10 7.23 -12.99 -1.01
CA GLY A 10 6.89 -13.90 -2.10
C GLY A 10 7.75 -13.66 -3.33
N ASN A 11 8.27 -14.74 -3.92
CA ASN A 11 9.08 -14.72 -5.12
C ASN A 11 8.19 -15.01 -6.34
N PRO A 12 7.99 -14.07 -7.28
CA PRO A 12 7.15 -14.30 -8.45
C PRO A 12 7.65 -15.47 -9.33
N LEU A 13 8.95 -15.77 -9.31
CA LEU A 13 9.58 -16.82 -10.11
C LEU A 13 9.59 -18.20 -9.43
N ASP A 14 9.29 -18.29 -8.13
CA ASP A 14 9.26 -19.57 -7.40
C ASP A 14 7.87 -20.21 -7.49
N ASN A 15 7.79 -21.42 -8.04
CA ASN A 15 6.53 -22.17 -8.16
C ASN A 15 5.92 -22.60 -6.80
N ASN A 16 6.67 -22.49 -5.70
CA ASN A 16 6.16 -22.79 -4.36
C ASN A 16 5.49 -21.59 -3.66
N ASP A 17 5.61 -20.40 -4.25
CA ASP A 17 4.88 -19.23 -3.82
C ASP A 17 3.67 -19.05 -4.74
N ASP A 18 2.47 -18.98 -4.17
CA ASP A 18 1.23 -18.70 -4.90
C ASP A 18 0.94 -17.20 -4.91
N TYR A 19 1.52 -16.46 -3.97
CA TYR A 19 1.31 -15.04 -3.78
C TYR A 19 2.57 -14.22 -3.99
N PHE A 20 2.38 -13.12 -4.72
CA PHE A 20 3.29 -11.99 -4.71
C PHE A 20 2.71 -10.86 -3.85
N VAL A 21 3.52 -10.27 -2.96
CA VAL A 21 3.04 -9.27 -2.00
C VAL A 21 3.94 -8.03 -2.00
N LEU A 22 3.32 -6.86 -2.13
CA LEU A 22 3.90 -5.59 -1.69
C LEU A 22 3.26 -5.18 -0.36
N GLY A 23 4.08 -4.71 0.57
CA GLY A 23 3.63 -4.15 1.83
C GLY A 23 4.40 -2.87 2.12
N GLY A 24 3.75 -1.92 2.77
CA GLY A 24 4.35 -0.64 3.04
C GLY A 24 3.78 0.09 4.24
N VAL A 25 4.62 1.02 4.73
CA VAL A 25 4.33 1.90 5.85
C VAL A 25 4.39 3.32 5.34
N ALA A 26 3.27 4.04 5.46
CA ALA A 26 3.18 5.45 5.17
C ALA A 26 3.17 6.28 6.46
N LEU A 27 3.83 7.42 6.43
CA LEU A 27 3.87 8.37 7.54
C LEU A 27 4.15 9.79 7.03
N PHE A 28 3.81 10.79 7.84
CA PHE A 28 4.23 12.17 7.58
C PHE A 28 5.73 12.32 7.81
N GLU A 29 6.44 13.03 6.91
CA GLU A 29 7.91 13.09 6.88
C GLU A 29 8.57 13.48 8.21
N ARG A 30 7.92 14.31 9.03
CA ARG A 30 8.42 14.71 10.35
C ARG A 30 8.45 13.58 11.40
N LYS A 31 7.81 12.44 11.12
CA LYS A 31 7.77 11.27 12.00
C LYS A 31 8.88 10.27 11.73
N VAL A 32 9.60 10.42 10.61
CA VAL A 32 10.65 9.48 10.20
C VAL A 32 11.70 9.27 11.28
N TYR A 33 12.22 10.34 11.88
CA TYR A 33 13.26 10.24 12.91
C TYR A 33 12.81 9.37 14.09
N TRP A 34 11.65 9.68 14.67
CA TRP A 34 11.10 9.01 15.86
C TRP A 34 10.82 7.52 15.62
N VAL A 35 10.36 7.16 14.43
CA VAL A 35 10.10 5.74 14.11
C VAL A 35 11.41 4.98 13.91
N ASN A 36 12.44 5.60 13.32
CA ASN A 36 13.76 4.96 13.23
C ASN A 36 14.36 4.79 14.62
N GLU A 37 14.27 5.80 15.48
CA GLU A 37 14.73 5.75 16.87
C GLU A 37 14.05 4.62 17.65
N ALA A 38 12.72 4.47 17.57
CA ALA A 38 12.02 3.38 18.26
C ALA A 38 12.50 1.97 17.86
N VAL A 39 12.86 1.78 16.58
CA VAL A 39 13.40 0.50 16.10
C VAL A 39 14.88 0.33 16.45
N ASP A 40 15.65 1.42 16.46
CA ASP A 40 17.04 1.43 16.93
C ASP A 40 17.12 1.11 18.43
N ASP A 41 16.25 1.70 19.26
CA ASP A 41 16.13 1.40 20.69
C ASP A 41 15.82 -0.08 20.94
N LEU A 42 14.90 -0.66 20.15
CA LEU A 42 14.63 -2.10 20.21
C LEU A 42 15.89 -2.92 19.88
N THR A 43 16.63 -2.51 18.84
CA THR A 43 17.87 -3.18 18.44
C THR A 43 18.95 -3.08 19.52
N GLU A 44 19.12 -1.89 20.10
CA GLU A 44 20.10 -1.61 21.16
C GLU A 44 19.78 -2.39 22.44
N ASN A 45 18.50 -2.47 22.83
CA ASN A 45 18.08 -3.26 23.99
C ASN A 45 18.33 -4.76 23.82
N LEU A 46 18.24 -5.28 22.59
CA LEU A 46 18.45 -6.69 22.29
C LEU A 46 19.93 -7.07 22.15
N PHE A 47 20.74 -6.19 21.56
CA PHE A 47 22.08 -6.55 21.08
C PHE A 47 23.19 -5.57 21.49
N GLY A 48 22.85 -4.45 22.13
CA GLY A 48 23.77 -3.37 22.49
C GLY A 48 23.96 -2.31 21.38
N PRO A 49 24.59 -1.17 21.70
CA PRO A 49 24.63 0.02 20.84
C PRO A 49 25.47 -0.15 19.56
N ASP A 50 26.43 -1.07 19.57
CA ASP A 50 27.32 -1.31 18.42
C ASP A 50 26.67 -2.21 17.35
N TYR A 51 25.50 -2.80 17.63
CA TYR A 51 24.90 -3.84 16.81
C TYR A 51 23.84 -3.28 15.86
N LYS A 52 24.26 -2.94 14.64
CA LYS A 52 23.36 -2.41 13.59
C LYS A 52 22.88 -3.52 12.65
N ILE A 53 21.95 -4.35 13.13
CA ILE A 53 21.31 -5.39 12.31
C ILE A 53 19.93 -4.95 11.82
N SER A 54 19.59 -5.29 10.57
CA SER A 54 18.23 -5.14 10.03
C SER A 54 17.26 -6.13 10.69
N LEU A 55 16.12 -5.63 11.15
CA LEU A 55 15.09 -6.42 11.85
C LEU A 55 14.06 -7.01 10.88
N ARG A 56 14.52 -7.61 9.77
CA ARG A 56 13.64 -8.25 8.79
C ARG A 56 12.88 -9.42 9.40
N ALA A 57 11.55 -9.31 9.45
CA ALA A 57 10.65 -10.34 9.98
C ALA A 57 10.90 -11.77 9.45
N GLN A 58 11.19 -11.92 8.15
CA GLN A 58 11.56 -13.21 7.54
C GLN A 58 12.84 -13.79 8.16
N ALA A 59 13.88 -12.97 8.38
CA ALA A 59 15.13 -13.42 8.99
C ALA A 59 14.89 -13.91 10.42
N ILE A 60 14.18 -13.09 11.22
CA ILE A 60 13.77 -13.40 12.59
C ILE A 60 12.98 -14.73 12.63
N ASN A 61 11.97 -14.88 11.76
CA ASN A 61 11.14 -16.07 11.74
C ASN A 61 11.88 -17.31 11.24
N SER A 62 12.73 -17.17 10.21
CA SER A 62 13.44 -18.30 9.59
C SER A 62 14.40 -19.01 10.52
N HIS A 63 14.89 -18.32 11.55
CA HIS A 63 15.81 -18.86 12.55
C HIS A 63 17.17 -19.32 11.98
N LYS A 64 17.49 -18.97 10.72
CA LYS A 64 18.60 -19.59 9.99
C LYS A 64 19.97 -19.02 10.29
N TYR A 65 20.05 -17.74 10.62
CA TYR A 65 21.31 -16.99 10.68
C TYR A 65 21.44 -16.28 12.02
N ASP A 66 22.67 -16.02 12.44
CA ASP A 66 22.93 -15.18 13.61
C ASP A 66 22.38 -13.76 13.40
N PRO A 67 21.93 -13.09 14.48
CA PRO A 67 21.85 -13.57 15.86
C PRO A 67 20.61 -14.44 16.13
N TRP A 68 19.71 -14.56 15.16
CA TRP A 68 18.42 -15.23 15.33
C TRP A 68 18.59 -16.72 15.66
N HIS A 69 19.53 -17.41 15.02
CA HIS A 69 19.81 -18.84 15.25
C HIS A 69 20.01 -19.18 16.74
N SER A 70 20.68 -18.30 17.48
CA SER A 70 20.98 -18.50 18.90
C SER A 70 19.88 -17.99 19.84
N MET A 71 18.86 -17.30 19.30
CA MET A 71 17.78 -16.69 20.07
C MET A 71 16.60 -17.67 20.27
N PRO A 72 16.13 -17.89 21.52
CA PRO A 72 14.94 -18.67 21.82
C PRO A 72 13.69 -18.21 21.05
N THR A 73 12.79 -19.14 20.76
CA THR A 73 11.59 -18.88 19.94
C THR A 73 10.67 -17.85 20.57
N ASP A 74 10.45 -17.92 21.88
CA ASP A 74 9.68 -16.94 22.65
C ASP A 74 10.27 -15.53 22.55
N GLN A 75 11.60 -15.41 22.66
CA GLN A 75 12.28 -14.12 22.46
C GLN A 75 12.11 -13.60 21.04
N ARG A 76 12.27 -14.43 20.00
CA ARG A 76 12.05 -14.01 18.60
C ARG A 76 10.61 -13.58 18.33
N LEU A 77 9.64 -14.26 18.96
CA LEU A 77 8.23 -13.87 18.88
C LEU A 77 7.95 -12.55 19.60
N ALA A 78 8.62 -12.29 20.73
CA ALA A 78 8.57 -10.99 21.40
C ALA A 78 9.11 -9.87 20.50
N VAL A 79 10.28 -10.08 19.85
CA VAL A 79 10.81 -9.09 18.89
C VAL A 79 9.82 -8.80 17.77
N LEU A 80 9.16 -9.83 17.22
CA LEU A 80 8.13 -9.61 16.19
C LEU A 80 6.90 -8.86 16.72
N ALA A 81 6.51 -9.10 17.98
CA ALA A 81 5.42 -8.38 18.63
C ALA A 81 5.79 -6.91 18.87
N ASP A 82 7.00 -6.62 19.35
CA ASP A 82 7.50 -5.25 19.56
C ASP A 82 7.54 -4.47 18.23
N LEU A 83 7.98 -5.13 17.14
CA LEU A 83 7.93 -4.55 15.80
C LEU A 83 6.49 -4.29 15.33
N CYS A 84 5.55 -5.18 15.64
CA CYS A 84 4.13 -4.94 15.37
C CYS A 84 3.61 -3.74 16.16
N GLU A 85 3.96 -3.62 17.44
CA GLU A 85 3.57 -2.47 18.28
C GLU A 85 4.09 -1.14 17.70
N ILE A 86 5.37 -1.07 17.31
CA ILE A 86 5.94 0.12 16.66
C ILE A 86 5.20 0.42 15.34
N THR A 87 4.93 -0.62 14.54
CA THR A 87 4.24 -0.47 13.25
C THR A 87 2.77 -0.09 13.42
N SER A 88 2.18 -0.35 14.57
CA SER A 88 0.80 -0.05 14.93
C SER A 88 0.61 1.32 15.59
N GLN A 89 1.65 2.17 15.62
CA GLN A 89 1.52 3.54 16.11
C GLN A 89 0.52 4.36 15.25
N PRO A 90 -0.28 5.27 15.87
CA PRO A 90 -1.33 6.03 15.16
C PRO A 90 -0.83 6.93 14.02
N ASP A 91 0.44 7.33 14.05
CA ASP A 91 1.05 8.16 13.01
C ASP A 91 1.40 7.38 11.73
N LEU A 92 1.29 6.04 11.77
CA LEU A 92 1.62 5.14 10.68
C LEU A 92 0.33 4.61 10.03
N VAL A 93 0.34 4.61 8.70
CA VAL A 93 -0.75 4.08 7.88
C VAL A 93 -0.20 2.97 7.00
N LEU A 94 -0.81 1.79 7.05
CA LEU A 94 -0.31 0.62 6.35
C LEU A 94 -1.01 0.43 5.01
N PHE A 95 -0.21 -0.04 4.06
CA PHE A 95 -0.65 -0.42 2.73
C PHE A 95 -0.12 -1.82 2.39
N GLY A 96 -0.89 -2.56 1.62
CA GLY A 96 -0.52 -3.90 1.22
C GLY A 96 -1.35 -4.42 0.08
N VAL A 97 -0.70 -5.11 -0.85
CA VAL A 97 -1.34 -5.75 -1.99
C VAL A 97 -0.83 -7.17 -2.09
N ALA A 98 -1.72 -8.13 -1.90
CA ALA A 98 -1.45 -9.54 -2.16
C ALA A 98 -2.09 -9.94 -3.49
N VAL A 99 -1.25 -10.43 -4.41
CA VAL A 99 -1.67 -10.88 -5.74
C VAL A 99 -1.39 -12.36 -5.84
N ASP A 100 -2.47 -13.14 -5.94
CA ASP A 100 -2.41 -14.52 -6.40
C ASP A 100 -1.82 -14.54 -7.81
N LYS A 101 -0.80 -15.36 -8.05
CA LYS A 101 -0.09 -15.41 -9.34
C LYS A 101 -1.01 -15.76 -10.51
N ASP A 102 -2.10 -16.47 -10.26
CA ASP A 102 -3.08 -16.82 -11.30
C ASP A 102 -4.10 -15.69 -11.57
N PHE A 103 -4.07 -14.60 -10.79
CA PHE A 103 -4.98 -13.47 -10.96
C PHE A 103 -4.61 -12.58 -12.14
N ALA A 104 -3.32 -12.35 -12.38
CA ALA A 104 -2.84 -11.45 -13.43
C ALA A 104 -1.59 -12.03 -14.13
N PRO A 105 -1.43 -11.82 -15.46
CA PRO A 105 -0.26 -12.30 -16.19
C PRO A 105 1.07 -11.78 -15.62
N ASP A 106 1.07 -10.55 -15.10
CA ASP A 106 2.19 -9.97 -14.39
C ASP A 106 1.72 -9.53 -12.99
N PRO A 107 1.92 -10.38 -11.95
CA PRO A 107 1.49 -10.08 -10.60
C PRO A 107 2.28 -8.93 -9.97
N VAL A 108 3.52 -8.69 -10.42
CA VAL A 108 4.38 -7.63 -9.90
C VAL A 108 3.90 -6.27 -10.41
N ALA A 109 3.71 -6.14 -11.72
CA ALA A 109 3.11 -4.94 -12.32
C ALA A 109 1.76 -4.62 -11.68
N ARG A 110 0.96 -5.66 -11.45
CA ARG A 110 -0.36 -5.52 -10.83
C ARG A 110 -0.28 -4.99 -9.40
N ALA A 111 0.62 -5.55 -8.59
CA ALA A 111 0.81 -5.11 -7.22
C ALA A 111 1.32 -3.67 -7.14
N PHE A 112 2.28 -3.31 -7.99
CA PHE A 112 2.84 -1.96 -8.06
C PHE A 112 1.77 -0.91 -8.37
N GLU A 113 0.96 -1.17 -9.39
CA GLU A 113 -0.09 -0.25 -9.78
C GLU A 113 -1.14 -0.07 -8.68
N GLU A 114 -1.51 -1.17 -8.02
CA GLU A 114 -2.46 -1.11 -6.91
C GLU A 114 -1.93 -0.36 -5.71
N ILE A 115 -0.67 -0.60 -5.29
CA ILE A 115 -0.13 0.10 -4.12
C ILE A 115 -0.01 1.61 -4.39
N CYS A 116 0.39 2.00 -5.61
CA CYS A 116 0.39 3.39 -6.06
C CYS A 116 -1.02 4.01 -6.00
N ASN A 117 -2.02 3.30 -6.52
CA ASN A 117 -3.41 3.74 -6.50
C ASN A 117 -3.98 3.87 -5.08
N ARG A 118 -3.69 2.90 -4.20
CA ARG A 118 -4.13 2.96 -2.79
C ARG A 118 -3.54 4.17 -2.08
N PHE A 119 -2.25 4.44 -2.28
CA PHE A 119 -1.60 5.60 -1.68
C PHE A 119 -2.12 6.93 -2.26
N ASP A 120 -2.35 7.03 -3.58
CA ASP A 120 -2.94 8.22 -4.20
C ASP A 120 -4.36 8.51 -3.66
N LEU A 121 -5.18 7.48 -3.46
CA LEU A 121 -6.52 7.64 -2.89
C LEU A 121 -6.48 8.10 -1.43
N PHE A 122 -5.53 7.60 -0.64
CA PHE A 122 -5.28 8.11 0.71
C PHE A 122 -4.93 9.60 0.70
N LEU A 123 -3.98 10.01 -0.15
CA LEU A 123 -3.61 11.42 -0.29
C LEU A 123 -4.77 12.29 -0.79
N LYS A 124 -5.60 11.75 -1.69
CA LYS A 124 -6.80 12.44 -2.18
C LYS A 124 -7.81 12.67 -1.05
N ARG A 125 -7.99 11.72 -0.14
CA ARG A 125 -8.85 11.90 1.05
C ARG A 125 -8.28 12.93 2.00
N LEU A 126 -6.98 12.90 2.27
CA LEU A 126 -6.31 13.94 3.06
C LEU A 126 -6.48 15.32 2.44
N HIS A 127 -6.34 15.43 1.11
CA HIS A 127 -6.56 16.69 0.39
C HIS A 127 -8.00 17.21 0.55
N ALA A 128 -9.00 16.33 0.52
CA ALA A 128 -10.39 16.69 0.79
C ALA A 128 -10.63 17.16 2.24
N GLN A 129 -9.72 16.82 3.16
CA GLN A 129 -9.70 17.29 4.55
C GLN A 129 -8.71 18.47 4.74
N GLU A 130 -8.44 19.21 3.67
CA GLU A 130 -7.53 20.38 3.65
C GLU A 130 -6.05 20.06 3.95
N ASN A 131 -5.68 18.79 4.05
CA ASN A 131 -4.29 18.35 4.14
C ASN A 131 -3.73 18.09 2.73
N THR A 132 -3.20 19.13 2.11
CA THR A 132 -2.78 19.13 0.69
C THR A 132 -1.37 18.61 0.44
N GLN A 133 -0.80 17.88 1.40
CA GLN A 133 0.56 17.34 1.30
C GLN A 133 0.64 16.27 0.20
N ARG A 134 1.72 16.32 -0.60
CA ARG A 134 2.03 15.29 -1.61
C ARG A 134 2.65 14.06 -0.98
N GLY A 135 2.72 12.97 -1.76
CA GLY A 135 3.35 11.71 -1.39
C GLY A 135 4.62 11.38 -2.18
N LEU A 136 5.53 10.60 -1.58
CA LEU A 136 6.66 9.97 -2.26
C LEU A 136 6.74 8.49 -1.85
N ILE A 137 6.91 7.61 -2.83
CA ILE A 137 7.10 6.17 -2.57
C ILE A 137 8.60 5.85 -2.61
N ILE A 138 9.07 5.06 -1.66
CA ILE A 138 10.46 4.65 -1.50
C ILE A 138 10.50 3.12 -1.44
N PHE A 139 11.07 2.51 -2.48
CA PHE A 139 11.24 1.06 -2.57
C PHE A 139 12.60 0.61 -2.05
N GLU A 140 12.67 -0.61 -1.53
CA GLU A 140 13.94 -1.27 -1.28
C GLU A 140 14.64 -1.64 -2.62
N ARG A 141 15.91 -1.25 -2.76
CA ARG A 141 16.67 -1.39 -4.01
C ARG A 141 16.99 -2.84 -4.38
N SER A 142 17.44 -3.63 -3.39
CA SER A 142 18.14 -4.91 -3.63
C SER A 142 17.30 -5.96 -4.34
N LYS A 143 15.97 -5.87 -4.21
CA LYS A 143 15.04 -6.85 -4.76
C LYS A 143 14.47 -6.47 -6.13
N TYR A 144 14.74 -5.27 -6.67
CA TYR A 144 13.75 -4.67 -7.58
C TYR A 144 14.19 -3.77 -8.73
N GLU A 145 15.44 -3.34 -8.81
CA GLU A 145 15.81 -2.36 -9.84
C GLU A 145 15.51 -2.85 -11.27
N GLN A 146 15.59 -4.15 -11.55
CA GLN A 146 15.28 -4.70 -12.88
C GLN A 146 13.77 -4.89 -13.14
N THR A 147 12.97 -5.20 -12.10
CA THR A 147 11.56 -5.59 -12.27
C THR A 147 10.62 -4.39 -12.18
N LEU A 148 10.92 -3.37 -11.35
CA LEU A 148 10.05 -2.18 -11.20
C LEU A 148 10.46 -0.98 -12.05
N ALA A 149 11.73 -0.91 -12.49
CA ALA A 149 12.17 0.22 -13.31
C ALA A 149 11.33 0.42 -14.59
N PRO A 150 10.94 -0.62 -15.35
CA PRO A 150 10.06 -0.45 -16.50
C PRO A 150 8.73 0.20 -16.14
N PHE A 151 8.12 -0.24 -15.02
CA PHE A 151 6.85 0.31 -14.54
C PHE A 151 6.99 1.73 -14.03
N ILE A 152 8.08 2.10 -13.39
CA ILE A 152 8.33 3.49 -12.97
C ILE A 152 8.47 4.41 -14.18
N THR A 153 9.13 3.95 -15.24
CA THR A 153 9.23 4.70 -16.50
C THR A 153 7.88 4.84 -17.19
N GLU A 154 7.10 3.76 -17.30
CA GLU A 154 5.73 3.80 -17.85
C GLU A 154 4.80 4.68 -17.01
N TYR A 155 4.94 4.63 -15.69
CA TYR A 155 4.18 5.45 -14.75
C TYR A 155 4.44 6.95 -14.93
N ARG A 156 5.66 7.36 -15.28
CA ARG A 156 5.98 8.74 -15.67
C ARG A 156 5.30 9.17 -16.97
N ASN A 157 5.06 8.24 -17.89
CA ASN A 157 4.62 8.51 -19.26
C ASN A 157 3.09 8.46 -19.48
N GLN A 158 2.29 8.29 -18.42
CA GLN A 158 0.82 8.36 -18.36
C GLN A 158 0.05 7.31 -19.21
N ASN A 159 -0.46 6.28 -18.51
CA ASN A 159 -1.78 5.61 -18.70
C ASN A 159 -1.81 4.34 -17.83
N THR A 160 -2.20 4.46 -16.54
CA THR A 160 -2.47 3.28 -15.70
C THR A 160 -3.93 2.84 -15.84
N ARG A 161 -4.30 1.61 -15.42
CA ARG A 161 -5.70 1.15 -15.37
C ARG A 161 -6.56 2.02 -14.45
N PHE A 162 -5.96 2.78 -13.54
CA PHE A 162 -6.64 3.74 -12.66
C PHE A 162 -6.58 5.20 -13.13
N GLY A 163 -6.02 5.46 -14.33
CA GLY A 163 -5.83 6.81 -14.85
C GLY A 163 -4.50 7.44 -14.42
N GLN A 164 -4.49 8.77 -14.24
CA GLN A 164 -3.31 9.51 -13.80
C GLN A 164 -3.31 9.66 -12.28
N VAL A 165 -2.21 9.32 -11.63
CA VAL A 165 -1.95 9.64 -10.23
C VAL A 165 -1.52 11.10 -10.12
N LYS A 166 -2.19 11.84 -9.22
CA LYS A 166 -2.11 13.31 -9.17
C LYS A 166 -1.49 13.83 -7.88
N ASN A 167 -1.32 12.97 -6.87
CA ASN A 167 -0.90 13.40 -5.54
C ASN A 167 0.55 13.08 -5.18
N PHE A 168 1.33 12.58 -6.14
CA PHE A 168 2.75 12.31 -5.91
C PHE A 168 3.61 13.55 -6.16
N ALA A 169 4.69 13.68 -5.39
CA ALA A 169 5.66 14.76 -5.52
C ALA A 169 6.63 14.52 -6.68
N ASP A 170 7.01 13.27 -6.90
CA ASP A 170 7.90 12.81 -7.97
C ASP A 170 7.65 11.32 -8.22
N ALA A 171 8.41 10.72 -9.13
CA ALA A 171 8.46 9.28 -9.32
C ALA A 171 9.01 8.56 -8.08
N PRO A 172 8.69 7.26 -7.93
CA PRO A 172 9.23 6.46 -6.85
C PRO A 172 10.76 6.49 -6.77
N ALA A 173 11.26 6.57 -5.54
CA ALA A 173 12.68 6.52 -5.21
C ALA A 173 13.08 5.13 -4.72
N PHE A 174 14.39 4.87 -4.65
CA PHE A 174 14.96 3.63 -4.12
C PHE A 174 15.92 3.92 -2.99
N ALA A 175 15.82 3.13 -1.92
CA ALA A 175 16.73 3.16 -0.78
C ALA A 175 17.36 1.78 -0.56
N ASP A 176 18.59 1.79 -0.06
CA ASP A 176 19.26 0.56 0.35
C ASP A 176 18.61 0.02 1.64
N SER A 177 18.57 -1.30 1.79
CA SER A 177 17.90 -1.98 2.91
C SER A 177 18.41 -1.55 4.28
N ASN A 178 19.68 -1.13 4.36
CA ASN A 178 20.32 -0.68 5.60
C ASN A 178 20.22 0.84 5.81
N GLY A 179 19.57 1.57 4.89
CA GLY A 179 19.47 3.02 4.92
C GLY A 179 18.37 3.56 5.84
N THR A 180 17.40 2.74 6.24
CA THR A 180 16.31 3.15 7.15
C THR A 180 15.58 1.95 7.75
N ARG A 181 15.17 2.08 9.01
CA ARG A 181 14.32 1.12 9.73
C ARG A 181 12.90 1.03 9.18
N LEU A 182 12.45 2.04 8.45
CA LEU A 182 11.13 2.01 7.82
C LEU A 182 11.03 0.94 6.74
N LEU A 183 12.14 0.54 6.11
CA LEU A 183 12.16 -0.63 5.22
C LEU A 183 12.04 -1.95 5.98
N ASP A 184 12.54 -2.04 7.22
CA ASP A 184 12.32 -3.21 8.08
C ASP A 184 10.84 -3.33 8.47
N LEU A 185 10.17 -2.20 8.77
CA LEU A 185 8.73 -2.18 9.05
C LEU A 185 7.89 -2.47 7.80
N ALA A 186 8.25 -1.91 6.63
CA ALA A 186 7.60 -2.26 5.36
C ALA A 186 7.76 -3.76 5.04
N HIS A 187 8.92 -4.33 5.34
CA HIS A 187 9.16 -5.76 5.24
C HIS A 187 8.26 -6.55 6.21
N LEU A 188 8.10 -6.12 7.46
CA LEU A 188 7.17 -6.75 8.41
C LEU A 188 5.75 -6.79 7.84
N VAL A 189 5.25 -5.68 7.28
CA VAL A 189 3.91 -5.60 6.69
C VAL A 189 3.77 -6.58 5.52
N SER A 190 4.70 -6.54 4.55
CA SER A 190 4.65 -7.45 3.40
C SER A 190 4.74 -8.92 3.83
N TYR A 191 5.57 -9.22 4.83
CA TYR A 191 5.75 -10.56 5.36
C TYR A 191 4.52 -11.08 6.11
N ALA A 192 3.88 -10.22 6.92
CA ALA A 192 2.65 -10.55 7.63
C ALA A 192 1.51 -10.90 6.66
N ILE A 193 1.37 -10.10 5.61
CA ILE A 193 0.40 -10.32 4.53
C ILE A 193 0.71 -11.62 3.78
N TYR A 194 1.96 -11.83 3.37
CA TYR A 194 2.38 -13.06 2.69
C TYR A 194 2.12 -14.29 3.57
N ARG A 195 2.42 -14.24 4.87
CA ARG A 195 2.15 -15.34 5.80
C ARG A 195 0.66 -15.65 5.93
N ARG A 196 -0.20 -14.63 5.90
CA ARG A 196 -1.65 -14.82 5.91
C ARG A 196 -2.11 -15.62 4.69
N TYR A 197 -1.72 -15.21 3.50
CA TYR A 197 -2.26 -15.76 2.26
C TYR A 197 -1.54 -17.02 1.79
N GLN A 198 -0.22 -17.07 1.89
CA GLN A 198 0.58 -18.23 1.48
C GLN A 198 0.52 -19.38 2.51
N ARG A 199 0.47 -19.07 3.80
CA ARG A 199 0.67 -20.06 4.87
C ARG A 199 -0.51 -20.16 5.84
N ALA A 200 -1.62 -19.49 5.56
CA ALA A 200 -2.79 -19.41 6.44
C ALA A 200 -2.48 -18.95 7.88
N ASN A 201 -1.37 -18.25 8.10
CA ASN A 201 -0.92 -17.82 9.42
C ASN A 201 -1.23 -16.34 9.65
N THR A 202 -2.06 -16.04 10.63
CA THR A 202 -2.61 -14.70 10.87
C THR A 202 -1.87 -13.91 11.95
N MET A 203 -0.94 -14.53 12.68
CA MET A 203 -0.36 -14.04 13.93
C MET A 203 0.15 -12.59 13.87
N LEU A 204 0.81 -12.22 12.76
CA LEU A 204 1.33 -10.86 12.56
C LEU A 204 0.26 -9.94 11.98
N LEU A 205 -0.53 -10.41 11.01
CA LEU A 205 -1.50 -9.57 10.32
C LEU A 205 -2.62 -9.12 11.26
N ASP A 206 -3.05 -9.97 12.19
CA ASP A 206 -4.11 -9.63 13.15
C ASP A 206 -3.71 -8.48 14.09
N GLN A 207 -2.42 -8.33 14.38
CA GLN A 207 -1.90 -7.21 15.17
C GLN A 207 -1.87 -5.90 14.38
N LEU A 208 -1.61 -5.99 13.06
CA LEU A 208 -1.44 -4.84 12.18
C LEU A 208 -2.75 -4.36 11.53
N ILE A 209 -3.83 -5.16 11.61
CA ILE A 209 -5.00 -4.98 10.74
C ILE A 209 -5.67 -3.61 10.88
N TYR A 210 -5.63 -3.02 12.08
CA TYR A 210 -6.28 -1.74 12.39
C TYR A 210 -5.51 -0.51 11.91
N ASN A 211 -4.26 -0.69 11.49
CA ASN A 211 -3.43 0.42 10.97
C ASN A 211 -3.46 0.48 9.44
N PHE A 212 -4.10 -0.47 8.76
CA PHE A 212 -4.32 -0.34 7.32
C PHE A 212 -5.30 0.81 7.05
N ASP A 213 -4.98 1.58 6.01
CA ASP A 213 -5.83 2.69 5.56
C ASP A 213 -7.30 2.26 5.41
N GLU A 214 -8.21 3.01 6.05
CA GLU A 214 -9.64 2.68 6.13
C GLU A 214 -10.50 3.94 5.95
N GLU A 215 -11.65 3.78 5.31
CA GLU A 215 -12.70 4.80 5.32
C GLU A 215 -14.08 4.12 5.37
N GLY A 216 -14.93 4.55 6.30
CA GLY A 216 -16.33 4.10 6.37
C GLY A 216 -16.51 2.60 6.59
N GLY A 217 -15.65 1.96 7.41
CA GLY A 217 -15.69 0.52 7.64
C GLY A 217 -15.08 -0.33 6.52
N VAL A 218 -14.45 0.30 5.52
CA VAL A 218 -13.81 -0.38 4.39
C VAL A 218 -12.30 -0.22 4.48
N ILE A 219 -11.60 -1.34 4.68
CA ILE A 219 -10.14 -1.39 4.60
C ILE A 219 -9.73 -1.17 3.15
N HIS A 220 -9.18 0.00 2.86
CA HIS A 220 -8.66 0.38 1.55
C HIS A 220 -7.17 0.05 1.41
N GLY A 221 -6.41 0.12 2.51
CA GLY A 221 -4.96 -0.09 2.55
C GLY A 221 -4.54 -1.51 2.23
N LEU A 222 -5.35 -2.51 2.56
CA LEU A 222 -5.07 -3.93 2.24
C LEU A 222 -5.91 -4.38 1.05
N VAL A 223 -5.29 -4.89 -0.01
CA VAL A 223 -5.95 -5.43 -1.21
C VAL A 223 -5.56 -6.91 -1.37
N HIS A 224 -6.55 -7.76 -1.61
CA HIS A 224 -6.34 -9.18 -1.93
C HIS A 224 -6.92 -9.46 -3.32
N LEU A 225 -6.05 -9.77 -4.27
CA LEU A 225 -6.40 -10.09 -5.64
C LEU A 225 -6.26 -11.59 -5.84
N THR A 226 -7.39 -12.30 -5.86
CA THR A 226 -7.46 -13.73 -6.11
C THR A 226 -8.75 -14.04 -6.88
N ARG A 227 -8.80 -15.18 -7.54
CA ARG A 227 -10.03 -15.65 -8.18
C ARG A 227 -11.01 -16.08 -7.08
N GLY A 228 -12.29 -15.75 -7.24
CA GLY A 228 -13.31 -16.10 -6.24
C GLY A 228 -13.26 -15.22 -5.00
N ALA A 229 -12.78 -13.98 -5.10
CA ALA A 229 -12.70 -13.03 -3.99
C ALA A 229 -14.07 -12.79 -3.30
N GLU A 230 -15.18 -13.00 -3.99
CA GLU A 230 -16.55 -12.97 -3.47
C GLU A 230 -16.82 -14.04 -2.40
N ASN A 231 -16.04 -15.13 -2.40
CA ASN A 231 -16.10 -16.21 -1.41
C ASN A 231 -14.97 -16.13 -0.38
N CYS A 232 -14.15 -15.06 -0.42
CA CYS A 232 -13.05 -14.87 0.52
C CYS A 232 -13.52 -14.13 1.77
N TYR A 233 -13.27 -14.72 2.94
CA TYR A 233 -13.62 -14.16 4.25
C TYR A 233 -12.48 -13.42 4.94
N CYS A 234 -11.40 -13.09 4.22
CA CYS A 234 -10.34 -12.26 4.79
C CYS A 234 -10.88 -10.84 5.08
N PRO A 235 -10.32 -10.11 6.05
CA PRO A 235 -10.81 -8.77 6.40
C PRO A 235 -10.92 -7.84 5.18
N SER A 236 -9.92 -7.87 4.30
CA SER A 236 -9.85 -7.07 3.07
C SER A 236 -11.00 -7.35 2.09
N CYS A 237 -11.31 -8.62 1.80
CA CYS A 237 -12.40 -8.98 0.88
C CYS A 237 -13.76 -8.72 1.51
N LEU A 238 -13.91 -9.04 2.80
CA LEU A 238 -15.18 -8.98 3.50
C LEU A 238 -15.69 -7.53 3.67
N THR A 239 -14.81 -6.60 4.04
CA THR A 239 -15.19 -5.18 4.17
C THR A 239 -15.59 -4.57 2.83
N ARG A 240 -15.01 -5.04 1.72
CA ARG A 240 -15.39 -4.60 0.36
C ARG A 240 -16.70 -5.24 -0.12
N ALA A 241 -16.93 -6.52 0.17
CA ALA A 241 -18.16 -7.21 -0.22
C ALA A 241 -19.41 -6.60 0.43
N ARG A 242 -19.28 -6.08 1.66
CA ARG A 242 -20.37 -5.37 2.35
C ARG A 242 -20.77 -4.04 1.69
N ARG A 243 -19.89 -3.48 0.85
CA ARG A 243 -20.20 -2.34 -0.01
C ARG A 243 -20.93 -2.85 -1.26
N ALA A 244 -22.18 -3.29 -1.11
CA ALA A 244 -23.05 -3.51 -2.26
C ALA A 244 -23.07 -2.26 -3.15
N PRO A 245 -23.24 -2.39 -4.49
CA PRO A 245 -23.17 -1.24 -5.38
C PRO A 245 -24.25 -0.25 -4.97
N THR A 246 -23.86 1.00 -4.70
CA THR A 246 -24.81 2.12 -4.75
C THR A 246 -25.55 1.98 -6.08
N GLN A 247 -26.87 1.81 -6.00
CA GLN A 247 -27.74 1.76 -7.17
C GLN A 247 -27.30 2.86 -8.16
N PRO A 248 -27.27 2.59 -9.48
CA PRO A 248 -27.02 3.65 -10.43
C PRO A 248 -28.04 4.74 -10.12
N HIS A 249 -27.56 5.96 -9.87
CA HIS A 249 -28.44 7.13 -9.81
C HIS A 249 -29.32 7.07 -11.05
N GLN A 250 -30.59 6.68 -10.87
CA GLN A 250 -31.60 6.99 -11.85
C GLN A 250 -31.66 8.50 -11.84
N GLU A 251 -30.98 9.12 -12.80
CA GLU A 251 -31.30 10.47 -13.21
C GLU A 251 -32.79 10.46 -13.50
N THR A 252 -33.57 10.99 -12.56
CA THR A 252 -34.97 11.29 -12.76
C THR A 252 -35.02 12.31 -13.88
N PHE A 253 -35.23 11.82 -15.10
CA PHE A 253 -35.57 12.62 -16.26
C PHE A 253 -36.83 13.40 -15.89
N ARG A 254 -36.66 14.69 -15.57
CA ARG A 254 -37.79 15.65 -15.51
C ARG A 254 -38.06 16.10 -16.95
N PRO A 255 -39.19 15.75 -17.56
CA PRO A 255 -39.56 16.35 -18.83
C PRO A 255 -40.16 17.73 -18.52
N GLY A 256 -39.60 18.78 -19.13
CA GLY A 256 -40.33 20.05 -19.27
C GLY A 256 -39.52 21.31 -18.96
N ALA A 257 -38.82 21.82 -19.98
CA ALA A 257 -38.73 23.25 -20.22
C ALA A 257 -38.47 23.48 -21.72
N SER A 258 -39.57 23.72 -22.43
CA SER A 258 -39.72 24.48 -23.67
C SER A 258 -38.46 25.06 -24.32
N ALA A 259 -38.21 24.61 -25.56
CA ALA A 259 -37.27 25.20 -26.50
C ALA A 259 -37.60 26.67 -26.82
N PRO A 260 -36.60 27.57 -26.94
CA PRO A 260 -36.82 28.88 -27.51
C PRO A 260 -36.96 28.77 -29.04
N ARG A 261 -38.07 29.32 -29.56
CA ARG A 261 -38.38 29.42 -30.98
C ARG A 261 -37.30 30.19 -31.75
N ALA A 262 -36.93 29.65 -32.90
CA ALA A 262 -36.17 30.33 -33.94
C ALA A 262 -36.85 31.64 -34.36
N ARG A 263 -36.09 32.74 -34.38
CA ARG A 263 -36.48 33.96 -35.10
C ARG A 263 -35.93 33.86 -36.52
N THR A 264 -36.84 33.62 -37.46
CA THR A 264 -36.65 33.88 -38.88
C THR A 264 -36.69 35.38 -39.14
N GLY A 265 -35.74 35.86 -39.94
CA GLY A 265 -35.64 37.27 -40.33
C GLY A 265 -36.76 37.72 -41.26
N SER A 266 -36.97 39.03 -41.28
CA SER A 266 -37.65 39.77 -42.34
C SER A 266 -36.94 41.10 -42.54
N SER A 267 -36.75 41.39 -43.82
CA SER A 267 -35.97 42.43 -44.48
C SER A 267 -36.65 43.82 -44.50
N GLU A 268 -35.78 44.86 -44.48
CA GLU A 268 -35.87 46.17 -45.18
C GLU A 268 -36.93 47.23 -44.73
N PRO A 269 -36.81 48.52 -45.13
CA PRO A 269 -35.74 49.22 -45.90
C PRO A 269 -35.24 50.58 -45.31
N THR A 270 -34.21 51.07 -46.02
CA THR A 270 -33.62 52.42 -46.27
C THR A 270 -34.26 53.74 -45.79
N GLU A 271 -33.33 54.70 -45.55
CA GLU A 271 -33.37 56.18 -45.76
C GLU A 271 -34.22 57.10 -44.85
N ALA A 272 -33.54 57.85 -43.96
CA ALA A 272 -33.26 59.29 -44.07
C ALA A 272 -32.45 59.79 -42.86
#